data_AF-A0A8J8DIV9-F1
#
_entry.id   AF-A0A8J8DIV9-F1
#
_cell.length_a   1.000
_cell.length_b   1.000
_cell.length_c   1.000
_cell.angle_alpha   90.00
_cell.angle_beta   90.00
_cell.angle_gamma   90.00
#
_symmetry.space_group_name_H-M   'P 1'
#
loop_
_entity.id
_entity.type
_entity.pdbx_description
1 polymer ?
#
loop_
_entity_poly.entity_id
_entity_poly.type
_entity_poly.pdbx_seq_one_letter_code
_entity_poly.pdbx_strand_id
1 'polypeptide(L)'
;MEVPNYGKIEARAVVFDLNGTLGVKGRVSEEVKKLLERLSEKYIVVVLSADTFGTLEEEFRGLNVKIERVKDGNEKLEKAMKYEPYIGVGNGNNDVRMLENAELAFCVIGEEGATVDALLASDIVVKDVKDAIAMLLNEKKLIATLRG
;
A
#
# COMPACT_ATOMS: atom_id res chain seq x y z
N MET A 1 4.01 -16.45 -0.76
CA MET A 1 3.24 -16.97 0.39
C MET A 1 2.14 -17.88 -0.14
N GLU A 2 1.89 -19.02 0.50
CA GLU A 2 0.75 -19.89 0.15
C GLU A 2 -0.34 -19.74 1.22
N VAL A 3 -1.56 -19.43 0.79
CA VAL A 3 -2.71 -19.20 1.66
C VAL A 3 -3.77 -20.28 1.37
N PRO A 4 -4.11 -21.14 2.35
CA PRO A 4 -5.11 -22.18 2.16
C PRO A 4 -6.43 -21.62 1.63
N ASN A 5 -6.98 -22.24 0.58
CA ASN A 5 -8.23 -21.89 -0.11
C ASN A 5 -8.32 -20.49 -0.75
N TYR A 6 -7.31 -19.64 -0.57
CA TYR A 6 -7.20 -18.34 -1.26
C TYR A 6 -6.27 -18.43 -2.47
N GLY A 7 -5.14 -19.15 -2.35
CA GLY A 7 -4.17 -19.32 -3.42
C GLY A 7 -2.75 -18.93 -3.04
N LYS A 8 -1.89 -18.74 -4.04
CA LYS A 8 -0.49 -18.35 -3.87
C LYS A 8 -0.34 -16.86 -4.18
N ILE A 9 0.29 -16.13 -3.26
CA ILE A 9 0.68 -14.73 -3.42
C ILE A 9 2.18 -14.71 -3.73
N GLU A 10 2.56 -14.27 -4.92
CA GLU A 10 3.94 -14.20 -5.41
C GLU A 10 4.53 -12.78 -5.44
N ALA A 11 3.75 -11.79 -5.04
CA ALA A 11 4.12 -10.39 -5.06
C ALA A 11 5.45 -10.11 -4.36
N ARG A 12 6.30 -9.35 -5.05
CA ARG A 12 7.63 -8.93 -4.57
C ARG A 12 7.70 -7.44 -4.25
N ALA A 13 6.68 -6.69 -4.64
CA ALA A 13 6.56 -5.27 -4.36
C ALA A 13 5.31 -4.97 -3.54
N VAL A 14 5.38 -3.90 -2.76
CA VAL A 14 4.23 -3.30 -2.08
C VAL A 14 4.16 -1.85 -2.53
N VAL A 15 3.05 -1.49 -3.16
CA VAL A 15 2.80 -0.17 -3.74
C VAL A 15 1.79 0.55 -2.86
N PHE A 16 2.20 1.68 -2.30
CA PHE A 16 1.41 2.50 -1.40
C PHE A 16 1.00 3.81 -2.06
N ASP A 17 -0.22 4.26 -1.79
CA ASP A 17 -0.52 5.71 -1.80
C ASP A 17 0.07 6.41 -0.57
N LEU A 18 0.22 7.74 -0.64
CA LEU A 18 0.67 8.56 0.48
C LEU A 18 -0.47 9.09 1.36
N ASN A 19 -1.38 9.90 0.81
CA ASN A 19 -2.28 10.73 1.61
C ASN A 19 -3.57 9.96 1.93
N GLY A 20 -3.90 9.85 3.22
CA GLY A 20 -4.99 8.99 3.69
C GLY A 20 -4.59 7.52 3.78
N THR A 21 -3.37 7.17 3.35
CA THR A 21 -2.80 5.82 3.43
C THR A 21 -1.58 5.77 4.35
N LEU A 22 -0.39 6.17 3.89
CA LEU A 22 0.84 6.17 4.70
C LEU A 22 0.94 7.34 5.68
N GLY A 23 0.30 8.45 5.34
CA GLY A 23 0.40 9.69 6.08
C GLY A 23 -0.85 10.55 5.94
N VAL A 24 -0.92 11.57 6.80
CA VAL A 24 -2.00 12.56 6.79
C VAL A 24 -1.39 13.89 6.35
N LYS A 25 -1.98 14.54 5.35
CA LYS A 25 -1.48 15.81 4.77
C LYS A 25 0.01 15.76 4.40
N GLY A 26 0.43 14.65 3.79
CA GLY A 26 1.78 14.44 3.29
C GLY A 26 2.83 14.19 4.37
N ARG A 27 2.44 13.94 5.63
CA ARG A 27 3.38 13.66 6.73
C ARG A 27 3.27 12.20 7.16
N VAL A 28 4.39 11.50 7.21
CA VAL A 28 4.47 10.10 7.62
C VAL A 28 5.00 10.04 9.04
N SER A 29 4.34 9.29 9.92
CA SER A 29 4.81 9.14 11.30
C SER A 29 6.13 8.36 11.37
N GLU A 30 6.96 8.66 12.37
CA GLU A 30 8.22 7.94 12.60
C GLU A 30 8.03 6.43 12.85
N GLU A 31 6.88 6.04 13.40
CA GLU A 31 6.52 4.63 13.57
C GLU A 31 6.31 3.95 12.20
N VAL A 32 5.57 4.59 11.29
CA VAL A 32 5.34 4.07 9.93
C VAL A 32 6.66 4.01 9.15
N LYS A 33 7.52 5.02 9.27
CA LYS A 33 8.85 5.01 8.61
C LYS A 33 9.69 3.79 9.02
N LYS A 34 9.78 3.52 10.33
CA LYS A 34 10.48 2.32 10.85
C LYS A 34 9.86 1.01 10.35
N LEU A 35 8.54 0.97 10.20
CA LEU A 35 7.85 -0.20 9.64
C LEU A 35 8.14 -0.38 8.15
N LEU A 36 8.21 0.71 7.39
CA LEU A 36 8.59 0.68 5.97
C LEU A 36 10.04 0.22 5.78
N GLU A 37 10.98 0.64 6.63
CA GLU A 37 12.37 0.13 6.59
C GLU A 37 12.39 -1.39 6.75
N ARG A 38 11.71 -1.90 7.78
CA ARG A 38 11.61 -3.35 8.02
C ARG A 38 10.90 -4.08 6.88
N LEU A 39 9.89 -3.45 6.28
CA LEU A 39 9.19 -4.02 5.12
C LEU A 39 10.10 -4.09 3.89
N SER A 40 10.97 -3.10 3.70
CA SER A 40 11.93 -3.02 2.60
C SER A 40 13.00 -4.14 2.62
N GLU A 41 13.19 -4.80 3.76
CA GLU A 41 14.05 -5.99 3.87
C GLU A 41 13.43 -7.22 3.18
N LYS A 42 12.11 -7.22 2.96
CA LYS A 42 11.35 -8.34 2.37
C LYS A 42 10.77 -8.02 0.99
N TYR A 43 10.40 -6.77 0.77
CA TYR A 43 9.69 -6.32 -0.43
C TYR A 43 10.36 -5.10 -1.06
N ILE A 44 10.16 -4.93 -2.36
CA ILE A 44 10.38 -3.64 -3.00
C ILE A 44 9.24 -2.71 -2.57
N VAL A 45 9.54 -1.71 -1.74
CA VAL A 45 8.53 -0.75 -1.28
C VAL A 45 8.50 0.43 -2.23
N VAL A 46 7.31 0.74 -2.75
CA VAL A 46 7.06 1.82 -3.71
C VAL A 46 5.97 2.74 -3.16
N VAL A 47 6.16 4.05 -3.24
CA VAL A 47 5.16 5.06 -2.89
C VAL A 47 4.82 5.86 -4.14
N LEU A 48 3.55 5.81 -4.52
CA LEU A 48 2.99 6.58 -5.63
C LEU A 48 2.13 7.70 -5.07
N SER A 49 2.48 8.96 -5.35
CA SER A 49 1.77 10.11 -4.79
C SER A 49 1.62 11.24 -5.78
N ALA A 50 0.51 11.98 -5.69
CA ALA A 50 0.38 13.25 -6.39
C ALA A 50 1.27 14.36 -5.81
N ASP A 51 1.91 14.11 -4.65
CA ASP A 51 2.82 15.03 -3.96
C ASP A 51 2.21 16.44 -3.80
N THR A 52 0.92 16.51 -3.50
CA THR A 52 0.16 17.77 -3.42
C THR A 52 0.73 18.75 -2.40
N PHE A 53 1.41 18.24 -1.36
CA PHE A 53 2.04 19.03 -0.31
C PHE A 53 3.55 19.26 -0.54
N GLY A 54 4.14 18.70 -1.59
CA GLY A 54 5.56 18.84 -1.91
C GLY A 54 6.51 18.18 -0.90
N THR A 55 6.02 17.22 -0.13
CA THR A 55 6.75 16.59 0.99
C THR A 55 7.38 15.25 0.64
N LEU A 56 7.07 14.68 -0.54
CA LEU A 56 7.41 13.30 -0.88
C LEU A 56 8.91 13.00 -0.71
N GLU A 57 9.79 13.84 -1.27
CA GLU A 57 11.24 13.61 -1.19
C GLU A 57 11.78 13.74 0.25
N GLU A 58 11.19 14.61 1.06
CA GLU A 58 11.64 14.86 2.43
C GLU A 58 11.21 13.73 3.36
N GLU A 59 9.95 13.28 3.26
CA GLU A 59 9.40 12.26 4.15
C GLU A 59 10.07 10.91 4.02
N PHE A 60 10.52 10.55 2.81
CA PHE A 60 11.16 9.27 2.53
C PHE A 60 12.69 9.37 2.42
N ARG A 61 13.28 10.53 2.72
CA ARG A 61 14.74 10.72 2.66
C ARG A 61 15.45 9.75 3.59
N GLY A 62 16.40 9.00 3.03
CA GLY A 62 17.21 8.03 3.78
C GLY A 62 16.54 6.68 4.00
N LEU A 63 15.27 6.51 3.59
CA LEU A 63 14.58 5.23 3.63
C LEU A 63 14.87 4.45 2.33
N ASN A 64 14.93 3.12 2.42
CA ASN A 64 15.04 2.24 1.25
C ASN A 64 13.65 2.05 0.59
N VAL A 65 13.10 3.14 0.08
CA VAL A 65 11.76 3.21 -0.54
C VAL A 65 11.88 3.89 -1.89
N LYS A 66 11.25 3.33 -2.92
CA LYS A 66 11.10 3.99 -4.22
C LYS A 66 9.93 4.97 -4.14
N ILE A 67 10.13 6.19 -4.59
CA ILE A 67 9.07 7.21 -4.64
C ILE A 67 8.86 7.63 -6.09
N GLU A 68 7.61 7.73 -6.53
CA GLU A 68 7.27 8.24 -7.85
C GLU A 68 6.04 9.15 -7.78
N ARG A 69 6.14 10.31 -8.45
CA ARG A 69 5.01 11.25 -8.57
C ARG A 69 4.01 10.75 -9.61
N VAL A 70 2.71 10.88 -9.36
CA VAL A 70 1.64 10.51 -10.31
C VAL A 70 0.63 11.64 -10.41
N LYS A 71 0.03 11.87 -11.59
CA LYS A 71 -0.94 12.96 -11.76
C LYS A 71 -2.37 12.53 -11.43
N ASP A 72 -2.72 11.29 -11.77
CA ASP A 72 -4.06 10.74 -11.61
C ASP A 72 -4.02 9.22 -11.39
N GLY A 73 -5.19 8.61 -11.27
CA GLY A 73 -5.32 7.17 -11.06
C GLY A 73 -4.88 6.30 -12.24
N ASN A 74 -4.89 6.83 -13.47
CA ASN A 74 -4.42 6.09 -14.65
C ASN A 74 -2.90 6.01 -14.65
N GLU A 75 -2.22 7.14 -14.42
CA GLU A 75 -0.76 7.14 -14.28
C GLU A 75 -0.32 6.32 -13.06
N LYS A 76 -1.11 6.34 -11.96
CA LYS A 76 -0.86 5.49 -10.79
C LYS A 76 -0.88 4.00 -11.15
N LEU A 77 -1.91 3.52 -11.87
CA LEU A 77 -1.95 2.16 -12.37
C LEU A 77 -0.75 1.85 -13.28
N GLU A 78 -0.46 2.70 -14.27
CA GLU A 78 0.65 2.48 -15.22
C GLU A 78 1.99 2.30 -14.49
N LYS A 79 2.24 3.09 -13.44
CA LYS A 79 3.44 2.97 -12.63
C LYS A 79 3.43 1.76 -11.72
N ALA A 80 2.29 1.44 -11.10
CA ALA A 80 2.16 0.25 -10.26
C ALA A 80 2.44 -1.04 -11.07
N MET A 81 1.96 -1.10 -12.31
CA MET A 81 2.16 -2.25 -13.20
C MET A 81 3.64 -2.56 -13.49
N LYS A 82 4.54 -1.58 -13.38
CA LYS A 82 6.00 -1.81 -13.51
C LYS A 82 6.56 -2.70 -12.41
N TYR A 83 5.78 -2.93 -11.35
CA TYR A 83 6.14 -3.72 -10.18
C TYR A 83 5.31 -5.01 -10.06
N GLU A 84 4.54 -5.39 -11.08
CA GLU A 84 3.77 -6.65 -11.09
C GLU A 84 4.67 -7.90 -10.91
N PRO A 85 4.20 -8.92 -10.17
CA PRO A 85 3.03 -8.88 -9.28
C PRO A 85 3.32 -8.04 -8.02
N TYR A 86 2.33 -7.23 -7.60
CA TYR A 86 2.44 -6.32 -6.46
C TYR A 86 1.25 -6.45 -5.50
N ILE A 87 1.48 -6.00 -4.27
CA ILE A 87 0.46 -5.76 -3.25
C ILE A 87 0.12 -4.26 -3.28
N GLY A 88 -1.16 -3.92 -3.45
CA GLY A 88 -1.63 -2.53 -3.49
C GLY A 88 -2.15 -2.08 -2.12
N VAL A 89 -1.83 -0.86 -1.69
CA VAL A 89 -2.34 -0.27 -0.45
C VAL A 89 -2.78 1.17 -0.73
N GLY A 90 -4.06 1.45 -0.48
CA GLY A 90 -4.66 2.76 -0.79
C GLY A 90 -5.94 3.03 0.00
N ASN A 91 -6.55 4.19 -0.23
CA ASN A 91 -7.82 4.56 0.40
C ASN A 91 -8.75 5.38 -0.52
N GLY A 92 -8.23 5.95 -1.61
CA GLY A 92 -8.91 6.94 -2.43
C GLY A 92 -9.40 6.42 -3.79
N ASN A 93 -10.24 7.21 -4.47
CA ASN A 93 -10.73 6.88 -5.82
C ASN A 93 -9.64 6.78 -6.88
N ASN A 94 -8.51 7.48 -6.68
CA ASN A 94 -7.35 7.37 -7.56
C ASN A 94 -6.57 6.06 -7.36
N ASP A 95 -6.85 5.29 -6.29
CA ASP A 95 -6.22 4.01 -6.00
C ASP A 95 -6.98 2.83 -6.58
N VAL A 96 -8.29 2.97 -6.83
CA VAL A 96 -9.21 1.87 -7.20
C VAL A 96 -8.61 0.96 -8.27
N ARG A 97 -8.16 1.52 -9.39
CA ARG A 97 -7.62 0.73 -10.50
C ARG A 97 -6.31 -0.01 -10.15
N MET A 98 -5.48 0.59 -9.30
CA MET A 98 -4.27 -0.04 -8.77
C MET A 98 -4.63 -1.17 -7.79
N LEU A 99 -5.68 -1.00 -6.98
CA LEU A 99 -6.14 -2.03 -6.06
C LEU A 99 -6.76 -3.21 -6.81
N GLU A 100 -7.64 -2.96 -7.79
CA GLU A 100 -8.28 -4.00 -8.62
C GLU A 100 -7.28 -4.87 -9.39
N ASN A 101 -6.13 -4.32 -9.75
CA ASN A 101 -5.07 -5.00 -10.50
C ASN A 101 -4.00 -5.63 -9.60
N ALA A 102 -4.00 -5.34 -8.30
CA ALA A 102 -3.05 -5.93 -7.37
C ALA A 102 -3.32 -7.43 -7.18
N GLU A 103 -2.27 -8.19 -6.88
CA GLU A 103 -2.41 -9.61 -6.50
C GLU A 103 -3.01 -9.76 -5.09
N LEU A 104 -2.76 -8.76 -4.24
CA LEU A 104 -3.42 -8.58 -2.95
C LEU A 104 -3.60 -7.08 -2.70
N ALA A 105 -4.80 -6.67 -2.33
CA ALA A 105 -5.14 -5.27 -2.11
C ALA A 105 -5.59 -5.00 -0.67
N PHE A 106 -5.04 -3.94 -0.07
CA PHE A 106 -5.46 -3.39 1.21
C PHE A 106 -6.13 -2.04 1.04
N CYS A 107 -7.31 -1.88 1.64
CA CYS A 107 -7.92 -0.58 1.86
C CYS A 107 -7.64 -0.10 3.29
N VAL A 108 -7.06 1.10 3.43
CA VAL A 108 -6.82 1.74 4.73
C VAL A 108 -7.93 2.75 4.99
N ILE A 109 -8.71 2.57 6.06
CA ILE A 109 -9.74 3.54 6.45
C ILE A 109 -9.08 4.83 6.96
N GLY A 110 -8.02 4.72 7.77
CA GLY A 110 -7.24 5.86 8.25
C GLY A 110 -8.05 6.89 9.03
N GLU A 111 -7.48 8.09 9.18
CA GLU A 111 -8.15 9.24 9.81
C GLU A 111 -8.98 10.06 8.81
N GLU A 112 -8.69 9.95 7.52
CA GLU A 112 -9.34 10.69 6.43
C GLU A 112 -10.55 9.93 5.83
N GLY A 113 -10.79 8.70 6.30
CA GLY A 113 -11.75 7.79 5.71
C GLY A 113 -11.22 7.13 4.43
N ALA A 114 -12.05 6.25 3.86
CA ALA A 114 -11.79 5.61 2.58
C ALA A 114 -13.02 5.72 1.69
N THR A 115 -12.80 5.73 0.37
CA THR A 115 -13.91 5.70 -0.57
C THR A 115 -14.53 4.31 -0.61
N VAL A 116 -15.84 4.25 -0.87
CA VAL A 116 -16.55 2.98 -1.01
C VAL A 116 -15.95 2.14 -2.14
N ASP A 117 -15.56 2.80 -3.24
CA ASP A 117 -14.96 2.12 -4.39
C ASP A 117 -13.61 1.49 -4.04
N ALA A 118 -12.74 2.18 -3.29
CA ALA A 118 -11.46 1.61 -2.85
C ALA A 118 -11.65 0.44 -1.87
N LEU A 119 -12.68 0.53 -1.01
CA LEU A 119 -13.05 -0.55 -0.10
C LEU A 119 -13.48 -1.80 -0.88
N LEU A 120 -14.37 -1.64 -1.87
CA LEU A 120 -14.87 -2.74 -2.68
C LEU A 120 -13.82 -3.32 -3.65
N ALA A 121 -12.81 -2.54 -4.01
CA ALA A 121 -11.68 -2.96 -4.82
C ALA A 121 -10.56 -3.68 -4.02
N SER A 122 -10.73 -3.87 -2.71
CA SER A 122 -9.71 -4.45 -1.83
C SER A 122 -10.07 -5.84 -1.32
N ASP A 123 -9.05 -6.66 -1.02
CA ASP A 123 -9.23 -7.96 -0.37
C ASP A 123 -9.35 -7.83 1.16
N ILE A 124 -8.61 -6.88 1.73
CA ILE A 124 -8.52 -6.67 3.18
C ILE A 124 -8.71 -5.20 3.50
N VAL A 125 -9.60 -4.92 4.46
CA VAL A 125 -9.79 -3.57 4.99
C VAL A 125 -9.14 -3.49 6.37
N VAL A 126 -8.30 -2.47 6.58
CA VAL A 126 -7.66 -2.18 7.86
C VAL A 126 -8.00 -0.78 8.35
N LYS A 127 -7.93 -0.58 9.67
CA LYS A 127 -8.13 0.74 10.26
C LYS A 127 -6.93 1.66 10.02
N ASP A 128 -5.71 1.12 10.15
CA ASP A 128 -4.45 1.86 10.08
C ASP A 128 -3.46 1.12 9.19
N VAL A 129 -2.64 1.85 8.42
CA VAL A 129 -1.61 1.25 7.54
C VAL A 129 -0.59 0.39 8.30
N LYS A 130 -0.36 0.69 9.59
CA LYS A 130 0.49 -0.12 10.47
C LYS A 130 -0.03 -1.55 10.58
N ASP A 131 -1.34 -1.75 10.55
CA ASP A 131 -1.93 -3.08 10.59
C ASP A 131 -1.66 -3.84 9.29
N ALA A 132 -1.79 -3.19 8.14
CA ALA A 132 -1.43 -3.77 6.83
C ALA A 132 0.05 -4.18 6.80
N ILE A 133 0.96 -3.27 7.17
CA ILE A 133 2.40 -3.58 7.21
C ILE A 133 2.70 -4.72 8.21
N ALA A 134 2.03 -4.73 9.37
CA ALA A 134 2.20 -5.81 10.34
C ALA A 134 1.70 -7.17 9.81
N MET A 135 0.66 -7.20 8.97
CA MET A 135 0.21 -8.43 8.30
C MET A 135 1.21 -8.90 7.24
N LEU A 136 1.79 -7.99 6.47
CA LEU A 136 2.83 -8.31 5.48
C LEU A 136 4.13 -8.79 6.13
N LEU A 137 4.49 -8.25 7.29
CA LEU A 137 5.65 -8.71 8.05
C LEU A 137 5.41 -10.05 8.75
N ASN A 138 4.16 -10.43 9.01
CA ASN A 138 3.76 -11.64 9.71
C ASN A 138 2.69 -12.42 8.93
N GLU A 139 3.15 -13.33 8.07
CA GLU A 139 2.33 -14.17 7.19
C GLU A 139 1.18 -14.89 7.92
N LYS A 140 1.35 -15.24 9.21
CA LYS A 140 0.29 -15.92 9.98
C LYS A 140 -0.97 -15.06 10.13
N LYS A 141 -0.82 -13.73 10.26
CA LYS A 141 -1.98 -12.81 10.35
C LYS A 141 -2.72 -12.74 9.02
N LEU A 142 -1.97 -12.69 7.93
CA LEU A 142 -2.49 -12.62 6.57
C LEU A 142 -3.25 -13.91 6.24
N ILE A 143 -2.63 -15.07 6.48
CA ILE A 143 -3.27 -16.39 6.33
C ILE A 143 -4.52 -16.49 7.20
N ALA A 144 -4.49 -16.05 8.46
CA ALA A 144 -5.66 -16.13 9.33
C ALA A 144 -6.87 -15.33 8.82
N THR A 145 -6.62 -14.24 8.09
CA THR A 145 -7.64 -13.36 7.53
C THR A 145 -8.20 -13.89 6.22
N LEU A 146 -7.33 -14.41 5.35
CA LEU A 146 -7.68 -14.81 3.99
C LEU A 146 -8.03 -16.30 3.84
N ARG A 147 -7.64 -17.17 4.78
CA ARG A 147 -8.00 -18.60 4.71
C ARG A 147 -9.53 -18.74 4.75
N GLY A 148 -10.13 -19.09 3.62
CA GLY A 148 -11.57 -19.21 3.43
C GLY A 148 -11.85 -20.12 2.27
#